data_AF-A0A3B8IMX3-F1
#
_entry.id   AF-A0A3B8IMX3-F1
#
_cell.length_a   1.000
_cell.length_b   1.000
_cell.length_c   1.000
_cell.angle_alpha   90.00
_cell.angle_beta   90.00
_cell.angle_gamma   90.00
#
_symmetry.space_group_name_H-M   'P 1'
#
loop_
_entity.id
_entity.type
_entity.pdbx_description
1 polymer ?
#
loop_
_entity_poly.entity_id
_entity_poly.type
_entity_poly.pdbx_seq_one_letter_code
_entity_poly.pdbx_strand_id
1 'polypeptide(L)'
;MKKLLVGAFVALMTFAACQPEEVVPMAVNSATDASLIVTSAEEVETMLVRTMGTADISLEEKLDFLSEHYARQVTEKIQGANRGASADVYVAVAQVFDGFNFYTDVDTGDGTSILLAQEVQTRLEFLSFTGCNANVYKNGSNIGGNITNEVNFECPGQKIRLFAYARWAPNAAEVNGDVNTIVNIRCDGPIVPEIQFP
;
A
#
# COMPACT_ATOMS: atom_id res chain seq x y z
N MET A 1 42.33 44.08 53.53
CA MET A 1 41.41 44.93 52.74
C MET A 1 40.96 44.16 51.50
N LYS A 2 39.69 44.36 51.15
CA LYS A 2 38.87 43.77 50.08
C LYS A 2 39.57 43.47 48.73
N LYS A 3 39.10 42.42 48.02
CA LYS A 3 38.44 42.42 46.67
C LYS A 3 38.62 41.04 45.97
N LEU A 4 37.53 40.31 45.71
CA LEU A 4 36.86 40.07 44.39
C LEU A 4 37.69 39.19 43.43
N LEU A 5 37.36 37.90 43.28
CA LEU A 5 36.46 37.27 42.29
C LEU A 5 36.94 37.37 40.81
N VAL A 6 37.20 36.17 40.26
CA VAL A 6 36.85 35.65 38.92
C VAL A 6 37.52 36.28 37.70
N GLY A 7 38.12 35.40 36.90
CA GLY A 7 37.79 35.37 35.48
C GLY A 7 38.92 35.71 34.52
N ALA A 8 39.45 34.63 33.95
CA ALA A 8 39.43 34.39 32.51
C ALA A 8 40.76 34.46 31.73
N PHE A 9 40.74 33.62 30.69
CA PHE A 9 41.38 33.73 29.39
C PHE A 9 42.72 33.00 29.13
N VAL A 10 42.58 32.01 28.24
CA VAL A 10 43.50 31.51 27.19
C VAL A 10 44.61 30.55 27.57
N ALA A 11 44.49 29.30 27.10
CA ALA A 11 45.28 28.81 25.96
C ALA A 11 45.19 27.28 25.88
N LEU A 12 44.54 26.75 24.85
CA LEU A 12 44.91 25.46 24.25
C LEU A 12 44.34 25.49 22.82
N MET A 13 45.09 26.09 21.90
CA MET A 13 45.89 25.35 20.91
C MET A 13 45.09 24.27 20.17
N THR A 14 44.41 24.76 19.13
CA THR A 14 44.31 24.18 17.77
C THR A 14 45.09 22.89 17.54
N PHE A 15 44.36 21.77 17.47
CA PHE A 15 44.67 20.70 16.53
C PHE A 15 43.72 20.86 15.34
N ALA A 16 44.26 21.35 14.23
CA ALA A 16 43.69 21.14 12.92
C ALA A 16 43.93 19.67 12.55
N ALA A 17 43.02 18.80 12.94
CA ALA A 17 42.86 17.50 12.29
C ALA A 17 41.72 17.66 11.28
N CYS A 18 42.06 17.52 10.01
CA CYS A 18 41.13 17.27 8.92
C CYS A 18 40.27 16.06 9.31
N GLN A 19 39.09 16.29 9.87
CA GLN A 19 38.06 15.26 9.85
C GLN A 19 37.42 15.36 8.46
N PRO A 20 37.35 14.27 7.68
CA PRO A 20 36.41 14.25 6.59
C PRO A 20 35.05 14.57 7.23
N GLU A 21 34.42 15.63 6.75
CA GLU A 21 33.03 15.93 7.04
C GLU A 21 32.28 14.67 6.66
N GLU A 22 31.93 13.88 7.67
CA GLU A 22 31.10 12.71 7.51
C GLU A 22 29.77 13.30 7.08
N VAL A 23 29.57 13.36 5.77
CA VAL A 23 28.26 13.54 5.17
C VAL A 23 27.49 12.35 5.71
N VAL A 24 26.85 12.53 6.87
CA VAL A 24 25.84 11.62 7.36
C VAL A 24 24.86 11.60 6.20
N PRO A 25 24.75 10.50 5.44
CA PRO A 25 23.70 10.44 4.46
C PRO A 25 22.44 10.63 5.29
N MET A 26 21.74 11.75 5.06
CA MET A 26 20.35 11.83 5.44
C MET A 26 19.75 10.54 4.90
N ALA A 27 19.40 9.64 5.82
CA ALA A 27 18.68 8.45 5.47
C ALA A 27 17.42 8.96 4.78
N VAL A 28 17.43 8.88 3.45
CA VAL A 28 16.22 8.95 2.64
C VAL A 28 15.48 7.67 3.02
N ASN A 29 14.80 7.71 4.17
CA ASN A 29 13.75 6.76 4.50
C ASN A 29 12.55 7.15 3.63
N SER A 30 12.67 6.89 2.33
CA SER A 30 11.56 6.94 1.39
C SER A 30 11.76 5.86 0.34
N ALA A 31 11.94 4.65 0.84
CA ALA A 31 11.50 3.45 0.16
C ALA A 31 10.67 2.71 1.22
N THR A 32 9.38 3.04 1.33
CA THR A 32 8.43 2.00 1.65
C THR A 32 8.65 0.94 0.56
N ASP A 33 9.24 -0.19 0.94
CA ASP A 33 9.36 -1.34 0.05
C ASP A 33 7.98 -1.53 -0.61
N ALA A 34 7.92 -1.33 -1.92
CA ALA A 34 6.82 -1.78 -2.76
C ALA A 34 6.86 -3.32 -2.77
N SER A 35 6.61 -3.93 -1.61
CA SER A 35 6.53 -5.37 -1.46
C SER A 35 5.12 -5.74 -1.88
N LEU A 36 4.98 -6.21 -3.11
CA LEU A 36 3.78 -6.92 -3.54
C LEU A 36 3.43 -7.98 -2.49
N ILE A 37 2.27 -7.84 -1.86
CA ILE A 37 1.80 -8.78 -0.85
C ILE A 37 0.98 -9.85 -1.57
N VAL A 38 1.41 -11.10 -1.49
CA VAL A 38 0.66 -12.24 -2.02
C VAL A 38 0.10 -13.02 -0.85
N THR A 39 -1.22 -13.24 -0.84
CA THR A 39 -1.94 -13.99 0.18
C THR A 39 -2.79 -15.04 -0.50
N SER A 40 -2.62 -16.30 -0.14
CA SER A 40 -3.45 -17.38 -0.67
C SER A 40 -4.89 -17.27 -0.19
N ALA A 41 -5.84 -17.81 -0.95
CA ALA A 41 -7.23 -17.90 -0.52
C ALA A 41 -7.39 -18.62 0.83
N GLU A 42 -6.62 -19.69 1.07
CA GLU A 42 -6.64 -20.44 2.32
C GLU A 42 -6.16 -19.60 3.53
N GLU A 43 -5.15 -18.76 3.34
CA GLU A 43 -4.70 -17.83 4.38
C GLU A 43 -5.78 -16.81 4.72
N VAL A 44 -6.46 -16.25 3.72
CA VAL A 44 -7.59 -15.31 3.94
C VAL A 44 -8.72 -15.99 4.70
N GLU A 45 -9.08 -17.22 4.33
CA GLU A 45 -10.12 -17.98 5.03
C GLU A 45 -9.73 -18.26 6.48
N THR A 46 -8.46 -18.58 6.74
CA THR A 46 -7.94 -18.75 8.10
C THR A 46 -8.05 -17.45 8.91
N MET A 47 -7.73 -16.31 8.30
CA MET A 47 -7.85 -14.98 8.92
C MET A 47 -9.30 -14.62 9.22
N LEU A 48 -10.23 -14.94 8.30
CA LEU A 48 -11.66 -14.72 8.45
C LEU A 48 -12.26 -15.57 9.57
N VAL A 49 -11.96 -16.87 9.61
CA VAL A 49 -12.41 -17.74 10.70
C VAL A 49 -11.88 -17.24 12.06
N ARG A 50 -10.62 -16.80 12.12
CA ARG A 50 -10.05 -16.26 13.36
C ARG A 50 -10.71 -14.96 13.82
N THR A 51 -11.13 -14.10 12.88
CA THR A 51 -11.62 -12.76 13.18
C THR A 51 -13.14 -12.70 13.33
N MET A 52 -13.87 -13.42 12.48
CA MET A 52 -15.33 -13.38 12.34
C MET A 52 -16.01 -14.70 12.71
N GLY A 53 -15.25 -15.78 12.94
CA GLY A 53 -15.79 -17.11 13.25
C GLY A 53 -16.31 -17.89 12.04
N THR A 54 -16.25 -17.32 10.84
CA THR A 54 -16.65 -17.95 9.57
C THR A 54 -15.83 -17.38 8.40
N ALA A 55 -15.66 -18.18 7.34
CA ALA A 55 -15.14 -17.75 6.04
C ALA A 55 -16.18 -17.92 4.91
N ASP A 56 -17.40 -18.34 5.26
CA ASP A 56 -18.54 -18.48 4.34
C ASP A 56 -19.19 -17.11 4.12
N ILE A 57 -18.48 -16.28 3.37
CA ILE A 57 -18.85 -14.92 2.98
C ILE A 57 -18.56 -14.72 1.48
N SER A 58 -19.15 -13.70 0.89
CA SER A 58 -18.96 -13.39 -0.53
C SER A 58 -17.51 -12.99 -0.84
N LEU A 59 -17.09 -13.16 -2.09
CA LEU A 59 -15.75 -12.73 -2.52
C LEU A 59 -15.55 -11.21 -2.34
N GLU A 60 -16.59 -10.41 -2.55
CA GLU A 60 -16.53 -8.97 -2.28
C GLU A 60 -16.20 -8.69 -0.81
N GLU A 61 -16.85 -9.39 0.13
CA GLU A 61 -16.55 -9.27 1.55
C GLU A 61 -15.15 -9.81 1.91
N LYS A 62 -14.66 -10.86 1.23
CA LYS A 62 -13.27 -11.33 1.41
C LYS A 62 -12.24 -10.29 0.96
N LEU A 63 -12.47 -9.65 -0.19
CA LEU A 63 -11.64 -8.58 -0.73
C LEU A 63 -11.65 -7.36 0.21
N ASP A 64 -12.83 -6.96 0.68
CA ASP A 64 -12.97 -5.82 1.58
C ASP A 64 -12.29 -6.09 2.94
N PHE A 65 -12.53 -7.27 3.52
CA PHE A 65 -11.86 -7.71 4.74
C PHE A 65 -10.34 -7.66 4.63
N LEU A 66 -9.77 -8.19 3.55
CA LEU A 66 -8.32 -8.22 3.38
C LEU A 66 -7.75 -6.82 3.15
N SER A 67 -8.47 -5.97 2.42
CA SER A 67 -8.15 -4.56 2.22
C SER A 67 -8.11 -3.80 3.56
N GLU A 68 -9.14 -3.94 4.40
CA GLU A 68 -9.20 -3.37 5.74
C GLU A 68 -8.10 -3.92 6.65
N HIS A 69 -7.81 -5.21 6.54
CA HIS A 69 -6.78 -5.87 7.32
C HIS A 69 -5.41 -5.21 7.11
N TYR A 70 -5.01 -5.00 5.84
CA TYR A 70 -3.75 -4.35 5.53
C TYR A 70 -3.74 -2.87 5.88
N ALA A 71 -4.84 -2.15 5.61
CA ALA A 71 -4.95 -0.73 5.99
C ALA A 71 -4.79 -0.53 7.51
N ARG A 72 -5.41 -1.38 8.32
CA ARG A 72 -5.27 -1.36 9.78
C ARG A 72 -3.86 -1.70 10.22
N GLN A 73 -3.25 -2.78 9.72
CA GLN A 73 -1.88 -3.16 10.08
C GLN A 73 -0.90 -2.01 9.84
N VAL A 74 -0.98 -1.34 8.69
CA VAL A 74 -0.06 -0.24 8.38
C VAL A 74 -0.36 0.99 9.23
N THR A 75 -1.64 1.32 9.44
CA THR A 75 -2.04 2.44 10.31
C THR A 75 -1.52 2.25 11.74
N GLU A 76 -1.71 1.07 12.32
CA GLU A 76 -1.22 0.72 13.66
C GLU A 76 0.31 0.79 13.75
N LYS A 77 1.02 0.30 12.73
CA LYS A 77 2.48 0.36 12.65
C LYS A 77 3.00 1.81 12.63
N ILE A 78 2.37 2.68 11.85
CA ILE A 78 2.75 4.10 11.74
C ILE A 78 2.46 4.85 13.04
N GLN A 79 1.28 4.62 13.64
CA GLN A 79 0.88 5.25 14.90
C GLN A 79 1.75 4.76 16.08
N GLY A 80 2.05 3.46 16.14
CA GLY A 80 2.91 2.87 17.17
C GLY A 80 4.37 3.33 17.11
N ALA A 81 4.83 3.84 15.96
CA ALA A 81 6.18 4.39 15.79
C ALA A 81 6.37 5.78 16.40
N ASN A 82 5.42 6.30 17.19
CA ASN A 82 5.46 7.63 17.82
C ASN A 82 5.70 8.79 16.84
N ARG A 83 5.26 8.66 15.58
CA ARG A 83 5.02 9.86 14.75
C ARG A 83 3.94 10.66 15.48
N GLY A 84 4.28 11.88 15.89
CA GLY A 84 3.48 12.70 16.80
C GLY A 84 1.99 12.71 16.43
N ALA A 85 1.14 12.73 17.46
CA ALA A 85 -0.31 12.50 17.46
C ALA A 85 -1.18 13.50 16.65
N SER A 86 -0.69 14.06 15.55
CA SER A 86 -1.40 15.09 14.78
C SER A 86 -1.33 14.98 13.25
N ALA A 87 -0.79 13.89 12.69
CA ALA A 87 -0.82 13.67 11.24
C ALA A 87 -1.85 12.58 10.90
N ASP A 88 -2.78 12.92 10.01
CA ASP A 88 -3.66 11.92 9.39
C ASP A 88 -2.80 10.87 8.66
N VAL A 89 -3.15 9.60 8.80
CA VAL A 89 -2.52 8.51 8.05
C VAL A 89 -3.46 8.12 6.92
N TYR A 90 -2.99 8.26 5.69
CA TYR A 90 -3.70 7.82 4.50
C TYR A 90 -3.09 6.52 4.00
N VAL A 91 -3.94 5.60 3.53
CA VAL A 91 -3.54 4.30 2.98
C VAL A 91 -4.34 4.05 1.71
N ALA A 92 -3.67 3.84 0.57
CA ALA A 92 -4.27 3.35 -0.65
C ALA A 92 -4.00 1.85 -0.76
N VAL A 93 -5.01 1.05 -1.08
CA VAL A 93 -4.92 -0.40 -1.25
C VAL A 93 -5.51 -0.77 -2.60
N ALA A 94 -4.74 -1.50 -3.42
CA ALA A 94 -5.20 -2.09 -4.66
C ALA A 94 -4.97 -3.60 -4.63
N GLN A 95 -6.00 -4.37 -4.95
CA GLN A 95 -5.99 -5.81 -4.79
C GLN A 95 -6.67 -6.52 -5.96
N VAL A 96 -6.10 -7.66 -6.36
CA VAL A 96 -6.65 -8.56 -7.36
C VAL A 96 -6.69 -9.98 -6.83
N PHE A 97 -7.82 -10.66 -7.00
CA PHE A 97 -7.97 -12.09 -6.77
C PHE A 97 -8.07 -12.84 -8.10
N ASP A 98 -7.13 -13.75 -8.36
CA ASP A 98 -7.03 -14.48 -9.62
C ASP A 98 -7.71 -15.86 -9.61
N GLY A 99 -8.46 -16.18 -8.55
CA GLY A 99 -9.04 -17.51 -8.32
C GLY A 99 -8.25 -18.37 -7.33
N PHE A 100 -7.00 -18.01 -7.02
CA PHE A 100 -6.14 -18.74 -6.08
C PHE A 100 -5.51 -17.84 -5.02
N ASN A 101 -4.99 -16.68 -5.43
CA ASN A 101 -4.26 -15.75 -4.59
C ASN A 101 -4.80 -14.33 -4.73
N PHE A 102 -4.71 -13.61 -3.62
CA PHE A 102 -4.87 -12.17 -3.54
C PHE A 102 -3.49 -11.53 -3.71
N TYR A 103 -3.37 -10.69 -4.72
CA TYR A 103 -2.22 -9.84 -4.98
C TYR A 103 -2.59 -8.44 -4.49
N THR A 104 -1.82 -7.87 -3.58
CA THR A 104 -2.14 -6.59 -2.95
C THR A 104 -0.94 -5.65 -3.01
N ASP A 105 -1.20 -4.46 -3.50
CA ASP A 105 -0.30 -3.31 -3.40
C ASP A 105 -0.87 -2.31 -2.38
N VAL A 106 0.02 -1.69 -1.60
CA VAL A 106 -0.33 -0.78 -0.52
C VAL A 106 0.63 0.40 -0.51
N ASP A 107 0.09 1.61 -0.59
CA ASP A 107 0.85 2.85 -0.45
C ASP A 107 0.30 3.70 0.70
N THR A 108 1.18 4.43 1.40
CA THR A 108 0.81 5.18 2.60
C THR A 108 1.47 6.54 2.70
N GLY A 109 0.79 7.49 3.34
CA GLY A 109 1.35 8.81 3.59
C GLY A 109 0.62 9.58 4.68
N ASP A 110 1.11 10.79 4.92
CA ASP A 110 0.69 11.68 6.01
C ASP A 110 -0.25 12.80 5.54
N GLY A 111 -0.71 12.72 4.29
CA GLY A 111 -1.57 13.73 3.68
C GLY A 111 -0.84 14.82 2.91
N THR A 112 0.49 14.75 2.76
CA THR A 112 1.27 15.78 2.04
C THR A 112 1.61 15.40 0.59
N SER A 113 1.63 14.12 0.27
CA SER A 113 1.98 13.58 -1.04
C SER A 113 0.84 12.76 -1.66
N ILE A 114 0.90 12.59 -2.97
CA ILE A 114 0.02 11.66 -3.69
C ILE A 114 0.36 10.23 -3.26
N LEU A 115 -0.68 9.42 -3.05
CA LEU A 115 -0.56 7.97 -2.86
C LEU A 115 -1.07 7.23 -4.08
N LEU A 116 -0.41 6.14 -4.43
CA LEU A 116 -0.79 5.31 -5.57
C LEU A 116 -0.49 3.85 -5.25
N ALA A 117 -1.56 3.05 -5.18
CA ALA A 117 -1.49 1.60 -5.18
C ALA A 117 -2.09 1.07 -6.49
N GLN A 118 -1.42 0.11 -7.12
CA GLN A 118 -1.85 -0.47 -8.38
C GLN A 118 -1.51 -1.96 -8.45
N GLU A 119 -2.48 -2.78 -8.84
CA GLU A 119 -2.26 -4.20 -9.08
C GLU A 119 -2.85 -4.65 -10.41
N VAL A 120 -2.10 -5.48 -11.15
CA VAL A 120 -2.51 -6.00 -12.46
C VAL A 120 -2.15 -7.48 -12.58
N GLN A 121 -3.16 -8.32 -12.80
CA GLN A 121 -2.96 -9.72 -13.11
C GLN A 121 -3.50 -10.07 -14.48
N THR A 122 -2.81 -10.97 -15.17
CA THR A 122 -3.24 -11.53 -16.44
C THR A 122 -3.34 -13.03 -16.33
N ARG A 123 -4.48 -13.61 -16.74
CA ARG A 123 -4.75 -15.05 -16.71
C ARG A 123 -5.23 -15.51 -18.08
N LEU A 124 -5.12 -16.82 -18.33
CA LEU A 124 -5.52 -17.40 -19.61
C LEU A 124 -6.99 -17.80 -19.55
N GLU A 125 -7.74 -17.37 -20.57
CA GLU A 125 -9.01 -17.92 -21.09
C GLU A 125 -10.20 -18.10 -20.16
N PHE A 126 -10.01 -18.54 -18.91
CA PHE A 126 -11.10 -18.83 -17.99
C PHE A 126 -10.71 -18.62 -16.52
N LEU A 127 -11.60 -17.98 -15.77
CA LEU A 127 -11.55 -17.89 -14.31
C LEU A 127 -12.91 -18.25 -13.72
N SER A 128 -12.95 -19.31 -12.90
CA SER A 128 -14.19 -19.70 -12.19
C SER A 128 -14.68 -18.61 -11.24
N PHE A 129 -13.75 -17.95 -10.54
CA PHE A 129 -14.03 -16.85 -9.62
C PHE A 129 -12.86 -15.87 -9.65
N THR A 130 -13.15 -14.58 -9.72
CA THR A 130 -12.12 -13.53 -9.71
C THR A 130 -12.69 -12.22 -9.18
N GLY A 131 -11.83 -11.33 -8.70
CA GLY A 131 -12.27 -10.01 -8.23
C GLY A 131 -11.14 -9.00 -8.14
N CYS A 132 -11.53 -7.74 -8.05
CA CYS A 132 -10.64 -6.59 -7.90
C CYS A 132 -11.20 -5.67 -6.83
N ASN A 133 -10.35 -5.13 -5.96
CA ASN A 133 -10.68 -4.14 -4.93
C ASN A 133 -9.68 -2.99 -5.01
N ALA A 134 -10.18 -1.77 -4.91
CA ALA A 134 -9.37 -0.58 -4.77
C ALA A 134 -10.01 0.34 -3.74
N ASN A 135 -9.40 0.47 -2.56
CA ASN A 135 -9.92 1.25 -1.44
C ASN A 135 -8.88 2.27 -0.95
N VAL A 136 -9.35 3.38 -0.41
CA VAL A 136 -8.53 4.39 0.26
C VAL A 136 -9.04 4.60 1.67
N TYR A 137 -8.12 4.64 2.63
CA TYR A 137 -8.40 4.78 4.05
C TYR A 137 -7.74 6.02 4.63
N LYS A 138 -8.41 6.63 5.60
CA LYS A 138 -7.90 7.72 6.44
C LYS A 138 -8.03 7.30 7.90
N ASN A 139 -6.91 7.23 8.62
CA ASN A 139 -6.83 6.80 10.02
C ASN A 139 -7.56 5.46 10.26
N GLY A 140 -7.41 4.52 9.33
CA GLY A 140 -8.08 3.21 9.37
C GLY A 140 -9.56 3.19 8.98
N SER A 141 -10.17 4.33 8.63
CA SER A 141 -11.54 4.40 8.13
C SER A 141 -11.56 4.50 6.60
N ASN A 142 -12.36 3.69 5.91
CA ASN A 142 -12.50 3.77 4.45
C ASN A 142 -13.15 5.11 4.05
N ILE A 143 -12.52 5.86 3.16
CA ILE A 143 -12.97 7.17 2.65
C ILE A 143 -13.37 7.15 1.17
N GLY A 144 -13.27 6.00 0.51
CA GLY A 144 -13.70 5.78 -0.86
C GLY A 144 -13.06 4.55 -1.47
N GLY A 145 -13.78 3.90 -2.37
CA GLY A 145 -13.29 2.69 -3.01
C GLY A 145 -14.25 2.09 -4.02
N ASN A 146 -13.80 1.05 -4.69
CA ASN A 146 -14.55 0.29 -5.66
C ASN A 146 -14.16 -1.19 -5.60
N ILE A 147 -15.15 -2.08 -5.70
CA ILE A 147 -14.98 -3.53 -5.69
C ILE A 147 -15.80 -4.09 -6.84
N THR A 148 -15.23 -5.06 -7.55
CA THR A 148 -15.93 -5.80 -8.59
C THR A 148 -15.46 -7.24 -8.59
N ASN A 149 -16.35 -8.16 -8.93
CA ASN A 149 -16.03 -9.58 -9.05
C ASN A 149 -16.83 -10.22 -10.17
N GLU A 150 -16.30 -11.33 -10.68
CA GLU A 150 -16.93 -12.11 -11.74
C GLU A 150 -16.91 -13.60 -11.39
N VAL A 151 -17.93 -14.31 -11.87
CA VAL A 151 -18.10 -15.75 -11.72
C VAL A 151 -18.20 -16.39 -13.09
N ASN A 152 -17.43 -17.45 -13.33
CA ASN A 152 -17.32 -18.14 -14.62
C ASN A 152 -16.99 -17.18 -15.77
N PHE A 153 -15.98 -16.31 -15.57
CA PHE A 153 -15.56 -15.34 -16.57
C PHE A 153 -14.67 -16.00 -17.62
N GLU A 154 -15.07 -15.90 -18.89
CA GLU A 154 -14.40 -16.55 -20.01
C GLU A 154 -14.03 -15.53 -21.10
N CYS A 155 -12.82 -15.67 -21.63
CA CYS A 155 -12.28 -14.86 -22.72
C CYS A 155 -11.68 -15.77 -23.80
N PRO A 156 -12.51 -16.40 -24.65
CA PRO A 156 -12.03 -17.36 -25.65
C PRO A 156 -10.99 -16.73 -26.59
N GLY A 157 -9.80 -17.34 -26.68
CA GLY A 157 -8.70 -16.85 -27.53
C GLY A 157 -8.07 -15.52 -27.08
N GLN A 158 -8.40 -15.04 -25.88
CA GLN A 158 -7.90 -13.79 -25.29
C GLN A 158 -7.40 -14.03 -23.87
N LYS A 159 -6.63 -13.08 -23.34
CA LYS A 159 -6.23 -13.11 -21.93
C LYS A 159 -7.27 -12.39 -21.07
N ILE A 160 -7.50 -12.86 -19.87
CA ILE A 160 -8.27 -12.13 -18.86
C ILE A 160 -7.31 -11.16 -18.17
N ARG A 161 -7.66 -9.87 -18.14
CA ARG A 161 -6.94 -8.84 -17.40
C ARG A 161 -7.78 -8.37 -16.23
N LEU A 162 -7.15 -8.41 -15.07
CA LEU A 162 -7.65 -7.94 -13.79
C LEU A 162 -6.82 -6.72 -13.39
N PHE A 163 -7.49 -5.64 -13.01
CA PHE A 163 -6.86 -4.36 -12.73
C PHE A 163 -7.52 -3.70 -11.53
N ALA A 164 -6.70 -3.28 -10.57
CA ALA A 164 -7.10 -2.46 -9.46
C ALA A 164 -6.15 -1.25 -9.33
N TYR A 165 -6.72 -0.10 -9.03
CA TYR A 165 -5.99 1.16 -8.87
C TYR A 165 -6.66 2.01 -7.81
N ALA A 166 -5.91 2.38 -6.78
CA ALA A 166 -6.34 3.30 -5.74
C ALA A 166 -5.37 4.48 -5.68
N ARG A 167 -5.91 5.70 -5.76
CA ARG A 167 -5.15 6.93 -5.60
C ARG A 167 -5.80 7.85 -4.60
N TRP A 168 -4.95 8.50 -3.83
CA TRP A 168 -5.30 9.63 -3.00
C TRP A 168 -4.40 10.82 -3.31
N ALA A 169 -4.93 12.04 -3.26
CA ALA A 169 -4.14 13.26 -3.35
C ALA A 169 -4.65 14.37 -2.44
N PRO A 170 -3.74 15.23 -1.92
CA PRO A 170 -4.15 16.37 -1.11
C PRO A 170 -5.00 17.33 -1.94
N ASN A 171 -6.20 17.63 -1.45
CA ASN A 171 -7.11 18.59 -2.05
C ASN A 171 -7.74 19.44 -0.95
N ALA A 172 -7.39 20.72 -0.88
CA ALA A 172 -7.90 21.62 0.15
C ALA A 172 -9.41 21.92 0.02
N ALA A 173 -10.03 21.62 -1.12
CA ALA A 173 -11.46 21.77 -1.32
C ALA A 173 -12.29 20.58 -0.81
N GLU A 174 -11.65 19.44 -0.51
CA GLU A 174 -12.32 18.19 -0.13
C GLU A 174 -11.83 17.69 1.23
N VAL A 175 -12.77 17.38 2.13
CA VAL A 175 -12.46 16.96 3.51
C VAL A 175 -11.58 15.71 3.56
N ASN A 176 -11.70 14.84 2.55
CA ASN A 176 -10.98 13.58 2.46
C ASN A 176 -9.89 13.60 1.38
N GLY A 177 -9.52 14.76 0.83
CA GLY A 177 -8.68 14.83 -0.37
C GLY A 177 -9.38 14.25 -1.62
N ASP A 178 -8.66 14.27 -2.74
CA ASP A 178 -9.13 13.72 -4.02
C ASP A 178 -8.88 12.21 -4.07
N VAL A 179 -9.96 11.43 -3.96
CA VAL A 179 -9.95 9.96 -4.01
C VAL A 179 -10.35 9.49 -5.42
N ASN A 180 -9.49 8.71 -6.07
CA ASN A 180 -9.77 8.12 -7.36
C ASN A 180 -9.47 6.61 -7.34
N THR A 181 -10.51 5.79 -7.51
CA THR A 181 -10.41 4.33 -7.47
C THR A 181 -11.00 3.71 -8.73
N ILE A 182 -10.27 2.80 -9.35
CA ILE A 182 -10.66 2.12 -10.58
C ILE A 182 -10.43 0.62 -10.39
N VAL A 183 -11.45 -0.18 -10.71
CA VAL A 183 -11.33 -1.63 -10.84
C VAL A 183 -11.85 -2.05 -12.21
N ASN A 184 -11.24 -3.06 -12.80
CA ASN A 184 -11.63 -3.56 -14.11
C ASN A 184 -11.28 -5.03 -14.30
N ILE A 185 -12.25 -5.80 -14.79
CA ILE A 185 -12.09 -7.18 -15.25
C ILE A 185 -12.51 -7.19 -16.71
N ARG A 186 -11.61 -7.59 -17.62
CA ARG A 186 -11.90 -7.60 -19.06
C ARG A 186 -11.07 -8.62 -19.82
N CYS A 187 -11.51 -8.95 -21.03
CA CYS A 187 -10.66 -9.62 -22.00
C CYS A 187 -9.67 -8.62 -22.63
N ASP A 188 -8.40 -9.00 -22.76
CA ASP A 188 -7.30 -8.18 -23.29
C ASP A 188 -6.49 -8.96 -24.33
N GLY A 189 -6.47 -8.44 -25.56
CA GLY A 189 -5.65 -8.87 -26.70
C GLY A 189 -5.78 -10.35 -27.15
N PRO A 190 -5.42 -10.68 -28.40
CA PRO A 190 -5.30 -12.08 -28.80
C PRO A 190 -4.16 -12.77 -28.06
N ILE A 191 -4.32 -14.06 -27.76
CA ILE A 191 -3.19 -14.93 -27.37
C ILE A 191 -2.30 -15.07 -28.60
N VAL A 192 -1.24 -14.26 -28.70
CA VAL A 192 -0.21 -14.46 -29.73
C VAL A 192 0.57 -15.70 -29.31
N PRO A 193 0.54 -16.81 -30.07
CA PRO A 193 1.40 -17.95 -29.77
C PRO A 193 2.85 -17.47 -29.81
N GLU A 194 3.57 -17.69 -28.72
CA GLU A 194 5.01 -17.42 -28.66
C GLU A 194 5.67 -18.26 -29.75
N ILE A 195 6.09 -17.61 -30.85
CA ILE A 195 6.80 -18.30 -31.93
C ILE A 195 8.11 -18.75 -31.32
N GLN A 196 8.20 -20.03 -30.95
CA GLN A 196 9.48 -20.67 -30.64
C GLN A 196 10.32 -20.60 -31.92
N PHE A 197 11.30 -19.71 -31.94
CA PHE A 197 12.33 -19.76 -32.96
C PHE A 197 13.18 -21.01 -32.70
N PRO A 198 13.47 -21.81 -33.75
CA PRO A 198 14.25 -23.04 -33.64
C PRO A 198 15.69 -22.81 -33.18
#